data_AF-U4KKR4-F1
#
_entry.id   AF-U4KKR4-F1
#
_cell.length_a   1.000
_cell.length_b   1.000
_cell.length_c   1.000
_cell.angle_alpha   90.00
_cell.angle_beta   90.00
_cell.angle_gamma   90.00
#
_symmetry.space_group_name_H-M   'P 1'
#
loop_
_entity.id
_entity.type
_entity.pdbx_description
1 polymer ?
#
loop_
_entity_poly.entity_id
_entity_poly.type
_entity_poly.pdbx_seq_one_letter_code
_entity_poly.pdbx_strand_id
1 'polypeptide(L)' 'MKTLKLLENKIDTTKMKKPSFLMVLTGSSYSYIREGGILVVSIASLKD' A
#
# COMPACT_ATOMS: atom_id res chain seq x y z
N MET A 1 9.55 -12.96 6.30
CA MET A 1 8.26 -12.52 5.71
C MET A 1 8.53 -11.32 4.81
N LYS A 2 8.24 -11.39 3.50
CA LYS A 2 8.50 -10.28 2.56
C LYS A 2 7.33 -9.28 2.64
N THR A 3 7.55 -8.07 3.13
CA THR A 3 6.52 -7.05 3.38
C THR A 3 6.69 -5.82 2.48
N LEU A 4 5.66 -4.97 2.35
CA LEU A 4 5.70 -3.73 1.57
C LEU A 4 6.87 -2.79 1.91
N LYS A 5 7.30 -2.75 3.18
CA LYS A 5 8.48 -1.98 3.61
C LYS A 5 9.79 -2.41 2.93
N LEU A 6 9.92 -3.69 2.58
CA LEU A 6 11.09 -4.17 1.82
C LEU A 6 11.03 -3.75 0.35
N LEU A 7 9.83 -3.54 -0.19
CA LEU A 7 9.66 -3.01 -1.54
C LEU A 7 9.97 -1.52 -1.56
N GLU A 8 9.48 -0.75 -0.58
CA GLU A 8 9.80 0.68 -0.42
C GLU A 8 11.31 0.93 -0.45
N ASN A 9 12.09 0.16 0.31
CA ASN A 9 13.55 0.28 0.36
C ASN A 9 14.26 -0.07 -0.96
N LYS A 10 13.59 -0.75 -1.90
CA LYS A 10 14.13 -1.08 -3.22
C LYS A 10 13.77 -0.04 -4.28
N ILE A 11 12.88 0.90 -3.99
CA ILE A 11 12.51 1.93 -4.95
C ILE A 11 13.67 2.92 -5.06
N ASP A 12 14.20 3.04 -6.27
CA ASP A 12 15.15 4.07 -6.63
C ASP A 12 14.43 5.42 -6.73
N THR A 13 14.56 6.23 -5.68
CA THR A 13 13.91 7.55 -5.59
C THR A 13 14.58 8.62 -6.46
N THR A 14 15.67 8.29 -7.16
CA THR A 14 16.28 9.20 -8.15
C THR A 14 15.52 9.14 -9.49
N LYS A 15 14.88 8.01 -9.78
CA LYS A 15 14.09 7.79 -10.99
C LYS A 15 12.59 7.95 -10.76
N MET A 16 12.15 7.84 -9.51
CA MET A 16 10.74 7.83 -9.12
C MET A 16 10.52 8.68 -7.88
N LYS A 17 9.32 9.21 -7.68
CA LYS A 17 8.98 9.88 -6.43
C LYS A 17 8.93 8.88 -5.28
N LYS A 18 9.34 9.31 -4.08
CA LYS A 18 9.15 8.51 -2.87
C LYS A 18 7.66 8.15 -2.73
N PRO A 19 7.30 6.89 -2.43
CA PRO A 19 5.90 6.52 -2.25
C PRO A 19 5.27 7.30 -1.10
N SER A 20 4.13 7.94 -1.36
CA SER A 20 3.40 8.74 -0.37
C SER A 20 2.64 7.90 0.65
N PHE A 21 2.30 6.66 0.30
CA PHE A 21 1.62 5.71 1.17
C PHE A 21 1.87 4.26 0.72
N LEU A 22 1.70 3.30 1.63
CA LEU A 22 1.77 1.87 1.34
C LEU A 22 0.36 1.30 1.35
N MET A 23 -0.05 0.65 0.25
CA MET A 23 -1.40 0.11 0.12
C MET A 23 -1.38 -1.37 -0.33
N VAL A 24 -2.30 -2.15 0.22
CA VAL A 24 -2.69 -3.48 -0.27
C VAL A 24 -4.11 -3.37 -0.80
N LEU A 25 -4.29 -3.65 -2.09
CA LEU A 25 -5.61 -3.74 -2.69
C LEU A 25 -6.17 -5.15 -2.52
N THR A 26 -7.41 -5.28 -2.06
CA THR A 26 -8.03 -6.58 -1.78
C THR A 26 -9.44 -6.66 -2.36
N GLY A 27 -9.91 -7.88 -2.61
CA GLY A 27 -11.32 -8.15 -2.96
C GLY A 27 -12.26 -8.23 -1.75
N SER A 28 -11.78 -7.88 -0.54
CA SER A 28 -12.62 -7.88 0.67
C SER A 28 -13.66 -6.76 0.60
N SER A 29 -14.68 -6.80 1.46
CA SER A 29 -15.69 -5.72 1.56
C SER A 29 -15.27 -4.57 2.49
N TYR A 30 -14.11 -4.70 3.16
CA TYR A 30 -13.69 -3.77 4.21
C TYR A 30 -12.33 -3.15 3.90
N SER A 31 -12.21 -1.87 4.22
CA SER A 31 -10.97 -1.11 4.15
C SER A 31 -10.56 -0.69 5.55
N TYR A 32 -9.27 -0.81 5.89
CA TYR A 32 -8.75 -0.44 7.20
C TYR A 32 -7.26 -0.09 7.13
N ILE A 33 -6.79 0.62 8.15
CA ILE A 33 -5.36 0.88 8.35
C ILE A 33 -4.82 -0.21 9.26
N ARG A 34 -3.85 -0.98 8.75
CA ARG A 34 -3.13 -1.97 9.55
C ARG A 34 -1.96 -1.30 10.28
N GLU A 35 -1.51 -1.92 11.37
CA GLU A 35 -0.27 -1.55 12.07
C GLU A 35 0.88 -1.24 11.10
N GLY A 36 1.60 -0.16 11.41
CA GLY A 36 2.71 0.31 10.59
C GLY A 36 2.30 1.18 9.39
N GLY A 37 1.07 1.71 9.37
CA GLY A 37 0.63 2.73 8.41
C GLY A 37 0.31 2.20 7.01
N ILE A 38 0.03 0.89 6.90
CA ILE A 38 -0.31 0.26 5.63
C ILE A 38 -1.84 0.32 5.45
N LEU A 39 -2.29 0.90 4.33
CA LEU A 39 -3.70 0.92 3.97
C LEU A 39 -4.08 -0.41 3.32
N VAL A 40 -5.02 -1.14 3.92
CA VAL A 40 -5.66 -2.28 3.27
C VAL A 40 -6.97 -1.78 2.71
N VAL A 41 -7.07 -1.69 1.40
CA VAL A 41 -8.23 -1.09 0.71
C VAL A 41 -8.96 -2.15 -0.08
N SER A 42 -10.27 -2.17 0.05
CA SER A 42 -11.18 -2.94 -0.80
C SER A 42 -11.24 -2.31 -2.19
N ILE A 43 -11.22 -3.16 -3.23
CA ILE A 43 -11.53 -2.75 -4.62
C ILE A 43 -12.90 -2.06 -4.71
N ALA A 44 -13.87 -2.44 -3.88
CA ALA A 44 -15.20 -1.83 -3.86
C ALA A 44 -15.16 -0.38 -3.33
N SER A 45 -14.17 -0.03 -2.50
CA SER A 45 -13.96 1.33 -2.01
C SER A 45 -13.28 2.26 -3.03
N LEU A 46 -12.82 1.75 -4.18
CA LEU A 46 -12.24 2.53 -5.28
C LEU A 46 -13.26 2.85 -6.38
N LYS A 47 -14.53 2.50 -6.18
CA LYS A 47 -15.61 2.87 -7.10
C LYS A 47 -15.92 4.36 -6.90
N ASP A 48 -15.12 5.20 -7.53
CA ASP A 48 -15.38 6.57 -8.07
C ASP A 48 -14.04 7.29 -8.31
#